data_AF-A0A9P0P3N3-F1
#
_entry.id   AF-A0A9P0P3N3-F1
#
_cell.length_a   1.000
_cell.length_b   1.000
_cell.length_c   1.000
_cell.angle_alpha   90.00
_cell.angle_beta   90.00
_cell.angle_gamma   90.00
#
_symmetry.space_group_name_H-M   'P 1'
#
loop_
_entity.id
_entity.type
_entity.pdbx_description
1 polymer ?
#
loop_
_entity_poly.entity_id
_entity_poly.type
_entity_poly.pdbx_seq_one_letter_code
_entity_poly.pdbx_strand_id
1 'polypeptide(L)' 'MQKERSLVHGSKTYNLGARKNFIQVFGGKWYRWFLPVYSSEGDGCNWETREAQNSRTARTCSRNRHNP' A
#
# COMPACT_ATOMS: atom_id res chain seq x y z
N MET A 1 8.91 28.29 -6.80
CA MET A 1 8.27 27.48 -7.86
C MET A 1 7.86 26.14 -7.26
N GLN A 2 6.74 26.13 -6.55
CA GLN A 2 6.22 24.93 -5.88
C GLN A 2 5.57 24.06 -6.93
N LYS A 3 6.00 22.80 -6.95
CA LYS A 3 5.71 21.82 -7.98
C LYS A 3 4.23 21.47 -7.92
N GLU A 4 3.43 22.04 -8.80
CA GLU A 4 2.09 21.54 -9.14
C GLU A 4 2.26 20.12 -9.71
N ARG A 5 2.35 19.14 -8.81
CA ARG A 5 2.19 17.72 -9.14
C ARG A 5 0.71 17.49 -9.35
N SER A 6 0.24 17.94 -10.51
CA SER A 6 -0.76 17.30 -11.34
C SER A 6 -1.70 16.37 -10.57
N LEU A 7 -2.81 16.96 -10.13
CA LEU A 7 -4.07 16.31 -9.77
C LEU A 7 -4.66 15.55 -10.97
N VAL A 8 -3.97 14.51 -11.43
CA VAL A 8 -4.48 13.55 -12.42
C VAL A 8 -4.30 12.16 -11.83
N HIS A 9 -4.99 11.91 -10.72
CA HIS A 9 -5.05 10.61 -10.08
C HIS A 9 -6.10 9.73 -10.79
N GLY A 10 -5.84 9.44 -12.06
CA GLY A 10 -6.67 8.56 -12.86
C GLY A 10 -6.58 7.12 -12.37
N SER A 11 -7.69 6.60 -11.82
CA SER A 11 -8.00 5.17 -11.62
C SER A 11 -7.14 4.34 -10.65
N LYS A 12 -5.86 4.68 -10.38
CA LYS A 12 -4.89 3.77 -9.73
C LYS A 12 -4.27 4.28 -8.43
N THR A 13 -4.87 5.25 -7.76
CA THR A 13 -4.35 5.86 -6.53
C THR A 13 -4.13 4.86 -5.40
N TYR A 14 -5.08 3.93 -5.22
CA TYR A 14 -5.03 2.87 -4.22
C TYR A 14 -4.48 1.55 -4.76
N ASN A 15 -3.94 1.54 -5.98
CA ASN A 15 -3.36 0.33 -6.53
C ASN A 15 -1.93 0.15 -6.01
N LEU A 16 -1.77 -0.70 -5.00
CA LEU A 16 -0.49 -1.04 -4.36
C LEU A 16 0.16 -2.29 -4.99
N GLY A 17 -0.48 -2.86 -6.01
CA GLY A 17 -0.15 -4.12 -6.66
C GLY A 17 -1.09 -5.25 -6.27
N ALA A 18 -1.28 -6.22 -7.18
CA ALA A 18 -2.29 -7.29 -7.04
C ALA A 18 -2.21 -8.03 -5.69
N ARG A 19 -1.00 -8.44 -5.27
CA ARG A 19 -0.79 -9.14 -4.00
C ARG A 19 -1.19 -8.31 -2.78
N LYS A 20 -0.79 -7.03 -2.73
CA LYS A 20 -1.10 -6.16 -1.60
C LYS A 20 -2.58 -5.85 -1.52
N ASN A 21 -3.20 -5.52 -2.64
CA ASN A 21 -4.65 -5.27 -2.70
C ASN A 21 -5.43 -6.52 -2.26
N PHE A 22 -4.97 -7.71 -2.65
CA PHE A 22 -5.61 -8.98 -2.26
C PHE A 22 -5.49 -9.26 -0.75
N ILE A 23 -4.29 -9.08 -0.19
CA ILE A 23 -4.05 -9.22 1.26
C ILE A 23 -4.87 -8.20 2.05
N GLN A 24 -5.07 -6.99 1.52
CA GLN A 24 -5.84 -5.97 2.22
C GLN A 24 -7.31 -6.37 2.43
N VAL A 25 -7.90 -7.08 1.46
CA VAL A 25 -9.28 -7.58 1.53
C VAL A 25 -9.37 -8.86 2.34
N PHE A 26 -8.54 -9.86 2.04
CA PHE A 26 -8.67 -11.21 2.59
C PHE A 26 -7.78 -11.46 3.83
N GLY A 27 -6.86 -10.55 4.12
CA GLY A 27 -5.86 -10.67 5.18
C GLY A 27 -4.63 -11.48 4.78
N GLY A 28 -3.58 -11.41 5.61
CA GLY A 28 -2.33 -12.16 5.40
C GLY A 28 -2.44 -13.68 5.60
N LYS A 29 -3.55 -14.18 6.14
CA LYS A 29 -3.75 -15.60 6.47
C LYS A 29 -4.53 -16.30 5.37
N TRP A 30 -3.83 -17.01 4.49
CA TRP A 30 -4.40 -17.70 3.33
C TRP A 30 -5.55 -18.67 3.67
N TYR A 31 -5.46 -19.38 4.79
CA TYR A 31 -6.49 -20.33 5.22
C TYR A 31 -7.79 -19.67 5.69
N ARG A 32 -7.80 -18.35 5.92
CA ARG A 32 -9.00 -17.59 6.30
C ARG A 32 -9.74 -17.01 5.11
N TRP A 33 -9.20 -17.10 3.90
CA TRP A 33 -9.77 -16.46 2.71
C TRP A 33 -11.13 -17.03 2.30
N PHE A 34 -11.37 -18.31 2.59
CA PHE A 34 -12.62 -19.00 2.27
C PHE A 34 -13.60 -19.09 3.45
N LEU A 35 -13.23 -18.54 4.60
CA LEU A 35 -14.08 -18.49 5.78
C LEU A 35 -14.75 -17.10 5.82
N PRO A 36 -16.06 -17.00 6.09
CA PRO A 36 -16.76 -15.72 6.23
C PRO A 36 -16.44 -15.08 7.60
N VAL A 37 -15.16 -14.91 7.89
CA VAL A 37 -14.62 -14.36 9.12
C VAL A 37 -13.87 -13.09 8.76
N TYR A 38 -14.10 -12.01 9.49
CA TYR A 38 -13.41 -10.75 9.26
C TYR A 38 -11.89 -10.94 9.40
N SER A 39 -11.17 -10.72 8.31
CA SER A 39 -9.71 -10.84 8.24
C SER A 39 -9.05 -9.72 7.45
N SER A 40 -9.82 -8.71 7.03
CA SER A 40 -9.31 -7.56 6.28
C SER A 40 -8.33 -6.72 7.10
N GLU A 41 -7.37 -6.08 6.43
CA GLU A 41 -6.38 -5.22 7.07
C GLU A 41 -6.75 -3.73 6.92
N GLY A 42 -6.64 -2.99 8.03
CA GLY A 42 -6.83 -1.54 8.08
C GLY A 42 -8.01 -1.10 8.97
N ASP A 43 -8.04 0.18 9.29
CA ASP A 43 -9.00 0.76 10.24
C ASP A 43 -10.29 1.23 9.56
N GLY A 44 -10.45 0.98 8.26
CA GLY A 44 -11.55 1.45 7.43
C GLY A 44 -11.50 2.95 7.07
N CYS A 45 -10.88 3.78 7.91
CA CYS A 45 -10.77 5.22 7.69
C CYS A 45 -9.57 5.64 6.84
N ASN A 46 -8.43 4.94 6.96
CA ASN A 46 -7.19 5.31 6.28
C ASN A 46 -6.69 4.16 5.40
N TRP A 47 -6.37 4.49 4.16
CA TRP A 47 -5.91 3.53 3.15
C TRP A 47 -4.55 3.95 2.61
N GLU A 48 -3.63 2.99 2.46
CA GLU A 48 -2.32 3.28 1.90
C GLU A 48 -2.46 3.66 0.41
N THR A 49 -1.85 4.78 0.03
CA THR A 49 -1.82 5.25 -1.35
C THR A 49 -0.50 4.87 -2.03
N ARG A 50 -0.52 4.79 -3.35
CA ARG A 50 0.68 4.50 -4.14
C ARG A 50 1.80 5.53 -3.88
N GLU A 51 1.46 6.80 -3.63
CA GLU A 51 2.43 7.82 -3.27
C GLU A 51 3.09 7.56 -1.90
N ALA A 52 2.28 7.18 -0.91
CA ALA A 52 2.77 6.80 0.41
C ALA A 52 3.68 5.56 0.33
N GLN A 53 3.32 4.57 -0.48
CA GLN A 53 4.18 3.39 -0.71
C GLN A 53 5.51 3.76 -1.39
N ASN A 54 5.47 4.59 -2.44
CA ASN A 54 6.69 5.02 -3.14
C ASN A 54 7.65 5.77 -2.22
N SER A 55 7.13 6.64 -1.36
CA SER A 55 7.94 7.38 -0.40
C SER A 55 8.55 6.48 0.68
N ARG A 56 7.86 5.42 1.13
CA ARG A 56 8.42 4.39 2.02
C ARG A 56 9.53 3.58 1.34
N THR A 57 9.31 3.12 0.11
CA THR A 57 10.31 2.34 -0.65
C THR A 57 11.58 3.17 -0.92
N ALA A 58 11.43 4.47 -1.21
CA ALA A 58 12.56 5.38 -1.38
C ALA A 58 13.38 5.51 -0.08
N ARG A 59 12.71 5.56 1.08
CA ARG A 59 13.37 5.61 2.38
C ARG A 59 14.12 4.32 2.73
N THR A 60 13.56 3.14 2.42
CA THR A 60 14.23 1.87 2.71
C THR A 60 15.51 1.69 1.88
N CYS A 61 15.52 2.14 0.62
CA CYS A 61 16.74 2.12 -0.22
C CYS A 61 17.83 3.05 0.30
N SER A 62 17.46 4.19 0.90
CA SER A 62 18.43 5.10 1.52
C SER A 62 18.98 4.56 2.84
N ARG A 63 18.16 3.86 3.63
CA ARG A 63 18.56 3.32 4.95
C ARG A 63 19.53 2.14 4.81
N ASN A 64 19.30 1.24 3.86
CA ASN A 64 20.15 0.07 3.64
C ASN A 64 21.49 0.40 2.96
N ARG A 65 21.69 1.65 2.50
CA ARG A 65 22.95 2.10 1.91
C ARG A 65 24.04 2.42 2.95
N HIS A 66 23.70 2.37 4.24
CA HIS A 66 24.58 2.70 5.36
C HIS A 66 24.88 1.51 6.29
N ASN A 67 24.64 0.27 5.84
CA ASN A 67 25.09 -0.92 6.57
C ASN A 67 26.44 -1.38 5.99
N PRO A 68 27.56 -1.24 6.71
CA PRO A 68 28.88 -1.68 6.27
C PRO A 68 28.96 -3.21 6.13
#